data_AF-B4KXK0-F1
#
_entry.id   AF-B4KXK0-F1
#
_cell.length_a   1.000
_cell.length_b   1.000
_cell.length_c   1.000
_cell.angle_alpha   90.00
_cell.angle_beta   90.00
_cell.angle_gamma   90.00
#
_symmetry.space_group_name_H-M   'P 1'
#
loop_
_entity.id
_entity.type
_entity.pdbx_description
1 polymer ?
#
loop_
_entity_poly.entity_id
_entity_poly.type
_entity_poly.pdbx_seq_one_letter_code
_entity_poly.pdbx_strand_id
1 'polypeptide(L)'
;MKETKALEEGDASLLSESLLKIAKRELREDKCTREQSLEQLRNWVLKNEDLQNVRCDDTFLLRFLRAKKFSVPMAEQTLLKYLNIRRTFPHMATKLDFLEPRMTHLIEQGYIFAAPKRDKHGRRVVIINAKGLNPKFHTSCDQAKAHFLTYECLMEDQETQITGLSHVGDFAGVTTAHVTNWNPTEFARVFKWGEQSLPMRHKEIHLINVPSTLKWLIDFVKNRVSSKMKNRLNIYGSDKELMKSVDAECLPQEMGGSMPMREMIELWKQELASKRDLVLALDQSTLLSDRGIQRRSSYNSEKTSTGTNFVSQIESIEGSFRKLEFD
;
A
#
# COMPACT_ATOMS: atom_id res chain seq x y z
N MET A 1 -1.08 33.96 -3.83
CA MET A 1 -2.01 33.89 -2.67
C MET A 1 -3.49 33.80 -3.06
N LYS A 2 -3.95 34.39 -4.18
CA LYS A 2 -5.33 34.19 -4.69
C LYS A 2 -5.51 32.94 -5.57
N GLU A 3 -4.51 32.54 -6.35
CA GLU A 3 -4.58 31.31 -7.18
C GLU A 3 -4.52 30.01 -6.35
N THR A 4 -3.78 30.01 -5.24
CA THR A 4 -3.69 28.85 -4.34
C THR A 4 -5.02 28.57 -3.62
N LYS A 5 -5.78 29.63 -3.31
CA LYS A 5 -7.07 29.53 -2.63
C LYS A 5 -8.20 29.02 -3.54
N ALA A 6 -8.10 29.26 -4.84
CA ALA A 6 -9.06 28.76 -5.83
C ALA A 6 -8.90 27.25 -6.12
N LEU A 7 -7.71 26.69 -5.89
CA LEU A 7 -7.46 25.24 -5.96
C LEU A 7 -7.93 24.50 -4.69
N GLU A 8 -7.85 25.16 -3.52
CA GLU A 8 -8.23 24.57 -2.22
C GLU A 8 -9.76 24.52 -1.99
N GLU A 9 -10.53 25.51 -2.45
CA GLU A 9 -12.01 25.49 -2.33
C GLU A 9 -12.68 24.48 -3.30
N GLY A 10 -11.96 24.02 -4.32
CA GLY A 10 -12.46 23.07 -5.33
C GLY A 10 -12.54 21.61 -4.86
N ASP A 11 -11.70 21.18 -3.92
CA ASP A 11 -11.43 19.74 -3.71
C ASP A 11 -12.48 19.02 -2.85
N ALA A 12 -13.24 19.75 -2.02
CA ALA A 12 -14.41 19.20 -1.33
C ALA A 12 -15.70 19.30 -2.16
N SER A 13 -15.74 20.23 -3.14
CA SER A 13 -16.90 20.45 -4.01
C SER A 13 -17.13 19.34 -5.05
N LEU A 14 -16.15 18.45 -5.22
CA LEU A 14 -16.14 17.36 -6.20
C LEU A 14 -16.60 16.00 -5.64
N LEU A 15 -16.77 15.87 -4.32
CA LEU A 15 -17.21 14.60 -3.71
C LEU A 15 -18.74 14.49 -3.73
N SER A 16 -19.25 13.36 -4.21
CA SER A 16 -20.68 13.08 -4.20
C SER A 16 -21.23 12.96 -2.77
N GLU A 17 -22.53 13.24 -2.60
CA GLU A 17 -23.19 13.12 -1.29
C GLU A 17 -23.07 11.72 -0.68
N SER A 18 -23.06 10.67 -1.50
CA SER A 18 -22.89 9.29 -1.04
C SER A 18 -21.50 9.08 -0.44
N LEU A 19 -20.46 9.63 -1.04
CA LEU A 19 -19.09 9.57 -0.50
C LEU A 19 -18.97 10.36 0.79
N LEU A 20 -19.57 11.56 0.89
CA LEU A 20 -19.59 12.34 2.13
C LEU A 20 -20.29 11.59 3.27
N LYS A 21 -21.38 10.88 2.99
CA LYS A 21 -22.06 10.01 3.98
C LYS A 21 -21.16 8.87 4.46
N ILE A 22 -20.41 8.22 3.54
CA ILE A 22 -19.45 7.18 3.89
C ILE A 22 -18.31 7.76 4.74
N ALA A 23 -17.74 8.89 4.33
CA ALA A 23 -16.65 9.57 5.02
C ALA A 23 -17.05 9.94 6.46
N LYS A 24 -18.24 10.53 6.64
CA LYS A 24 -18.78 10.84 7.97
C LYS A 24 -18.96 9.59 8.83
N ARG A 25 -19.60 8.55 8.28
CA ARG A 25 -19.93 7.32 9.01
C ARG A 25 -18.69 6.49 9.39
N GLU A 26 -17.76 6.31 8.46
CA GLU A 26 -16.64 5.38 8.62
C GLU A 26 -15.35 6.03 9.09
N LEU A 27 -15.17 7.33 8.79
CA LEU A 27 -13.92 8.05 9.01
C LEU A 27 -14.06 9.18 10.02
N ARG A 28 -15.30 9.56 10.39
CA ARG A 28 -15.60 10.75 11.20
C ARG A 28 -15.19 12.05 10.49
N GLU A 29 -15.26 12.03 9.16
CA GLU A 29 -15.00 13.20 8.31
C GLU A 29 -16.29 13.99 8.08
N ASP A 30 -16.31 15.23 8.55
CA ASP A 30 -17.24 16.28 8.16
C ASP A 30 -16.45 17.56 7.85
N LYS A 31 -17.14 18.63 7.42
CA LYS A 31 -16.49 19.87 7.01
C LYS A 31 -15.57 20.44 8.11
N CYS A 32 -16.07 20.50 9.35
CA CYS A 32 -15.35 21.10 10.49
C CYS A 32 -14.13 20.26 10.87
N THR A 33 -14.32 18.94 11.05
CA THR A 33 -13.23 18.02 11.38
C THR A 33 -12.18 17.94 10.29
N ARG A 34 -12.58 18.04 9.01
CA ARG A 34 -11.68 18.11 7.86
C ARG A 34 -10.78 19.33 7.92
N GLU A 35 -11.37 20.51 8.00
CA GLU A 35 -10.63 21.79 8.04
C GLU A 35 -9.67 21.84 9.24
N GLN A 36 -10.16 21.52 10.44
CA GLN A 36 -9.34 21.57 11.66
C GLN A 36 -8.19 20.54 11.65
N SER A 37 -8.45 19.32 11.21
CA SER A 37 -7.42 18.27 11.24
C SER A 37 -6.35 18.48 10.16
N LEU A 38 -6.73 19.02 9.00
CA LEU A 38 -5.79 19.42 7.96
C LEU A 38 -4.88 20.54 8.45
N GLU A 39 -5.45 21.57 9.07
CA GLU A 39 -4.67 22.66 9.65
C GLU A 39 -3.70 22.16 10.73
N GLN A 40 -4.17 21.30 11.64
CA GLN A 40 -3.32 20.72 12.69
C GLN A 40 -2.16 19.91 12.11
N LEU A 41 -2.45 18.97 11.20
CA LEU A 41 -1.42 18.12 10.59
C LEU A 41 -0.43 18.93 9.76
N ARG A 42 -0.91 19.92 8.99
CA ARG A 42 -0.06 20.82 8.21
C ARG A 42 0.86 21.65 9.10
N ASN A 43 0.32 22.24 10.16
CA ASN A 43 1.10 23.01 11.14
C ASN A 43 2.14 22.13 11.85
N TRP A 44 1.80 20.89 12.17
CA TRP A 44 2.73 19.94 12.75
C TRP A 44 3.86 19.59 11.78
N VAL A 45 3.56 19.32 10.50
CA VAL A 45 4.59 19.04 9.49
C VAL A 45 5.57 20.20 9.36
N LEU A 46 5.08 21.45 9.30
CA LEU A 46 5.90 22.65 9.15
C LEU A 46 6.81 22.94 10.37
N LYS A 47 6.40 22.51 11.57
CA LYS A 47 7.15 22.73 12.81
C LYS A 47 8.06 21.58 13.21
N ASN A 48 7.92 20.42 12.56
CA ASN A 48 8.68 19.24 12.90
C ASN A 48 10.06 19.28 12.21
N GLU A 49 11.10 19.51 13.00
CA GLU A 49 12.50 19.61 12.52
C GLU A 49 13.05 18.30 11.95
N ASP A 50 12.42 17.15 12.23
CA ASP A 50 12.80 15.86 11.64
C ASP A 50 12.26 15.69 10.20
N LEU A 51 11.44 16.61 9.71
CA LEU A 51 10.80 16.54 8.39
C LEU A 51 11.36 17.60 7.44
N GLN A 52 11.62 17.20 6.18
CA GLN A 52 12.08 18.11 5.14
C GLN A 52 11.30 17.89 3.83
N ASN A 53 10.88 18.99 3.19
CA ASN A 53 10.20 19.00 1.89
C ASN A 53 8.99 18.04 1.82
N VAL A 54 8.28 17.87 2.93
CA VAL A 54 7.06 17.04 2.96
C VAL A 54 5.94 17.80 2.27
N ARG A 55 5.28 17.13 1.33
CA ARG A 55 4.09 17.63 0.63
C ARG A 55 2.95 17.92 1.63
N CYS A 56 2.26 19.05 1.47
CA CYS A 56 1.30 19.57 2.45
C CYS A 56 -0.06 20.02 1.85
N ASP A 57 -0.34 19.73 0.58
CA ASP A 57 -1.69 19.91 0.03
C ASP A 57 -2.69 18.93 0.66
N ASP A 58 -3.96 19.28 0.53
CA ASP A 58 -5.08 18.57 1.13
C ASP A 58 -5.13 17.11 0.70
N THR A 59 -5.01 16.81 -0.60
CA THR A 59 -5.10 15.43 -1.10
C THR A 59 -4.05 14.52 -0.47
N PHE A 60 -2.80 15.00 -0.36
CA PHE A 60 -1.72 14.23 0.28
C PHE A 60 -1.90 14.08 1.79
N LEU A 61 -2.34 15.12 2.52
CA LEU A 61 -2.51 15.02 3.98
C LEU A 61 -3.76 14.20 4.36
N LEU A 62 -4.83 14.31 3.58
CA LEU A 62 -6.09 13.60 3.80
C LEU A 62 -5.92 12.09 3.78
N ARG A 63 -5.02 11.54 2.96
CA ARG A 63 -4.81 10.07 2.93
C ARG A 63 -4.41 9.54 4.32
N PHE A 64 -3.59 10.27 5.08
CA PHE A 64 -3.19 9.90 6.44
C PHE A 64 -4.33 10.08 7.43
N LEU A 65 -5.02 11.22 7.39
CA LEU A 65 -6.17 11.51 8.25
C LEU A 65 -7.29 10.48 8.06
N ARG A 66 -7.68 10.23 6.81
CA ARG A 66 -8.72 9.24 6.44
C ARG A 66 -8.33 7.82 6.84
N ALA A 67 -7.08 7.42 6.59
CA ALA A 67 -6.60 6.10 7.02
C ALA A 67 -6.70 5.90 8.54
N LYS A 68 -6.58 6.98 9.32
CA LYS A 68 -6.66 6.98 10.79
C LYS A 68 -7.94 7.59 11.35
N LYS A 69 -9.00 7.68 10.54
CA LYS A 69 -10.33 8.15 10.96
C LYS A 69 -10.28 9.50 11.69
N PHE A 70 -9.51 10.42 11.12
CA PHE A 70 -9.31 11.79 11.61
C PHE A 70 -8.69 11.88 13.03
N SER A 71 -8.00 10.83 13.49
CA SER A 71 -7.11 10.94 14.63
C SER A 71 -5.77 11.56 14.19
N VAL A 72 -5.59 12.86 14.47
CA VAL A 72 -4.38 13.61 14.12
C VAL A 72 -3.11 12.95 14.68
N PRO A 73 -3.00 12.59 15.98
CA PRO A 73 -1.79 11.94 16.48
C PRO A 73 -1.45 10.62 15.80
N MET A 74 -2.47 9.82 15.43
CA MET A 74 -2.25 8.59 14.68
C MET A 74 -1.83 8.87 13.23
N ALA A 75 -2.35 9.93 12.61
CA ALA A 75 -1.97 10.34 11.26
C ALA A 75 -0.51 10.83 11.21
N GLU A 76 -0.08 11.65 12.17
CA GLU A 76 1.32 12.07 12.35
C GLU A 76 2.26 10.87 12.44
N GLN A 77 1.94 9.91 13.34
CA GLN A 77 2.72 8.69 13.50
C GLN A 77 2.77 7.84 12.23
N THR A 78 1.73 7.89 11.40
CA THR A 78 1.68 7.17 10.12
C THR A 78 2.52 7.87 9.06
N LEU A 79 2.51 9.20 9.03
CA LEU A 79 3.34 9.99 8.13
C LEU A 79 4.83 9.77 8.43
N LEU A 80 5.23 9.74 9.70
CA LEU A 80 6.62 9.41 10.06
C LEU A 80 7.00 7.98 9.61
N LYS A 81 6.13 7.00 9.85
CA LYS A 81 6.37 5.60 9.43
C LYS A 81 6.43 5.46 7.91
N TYR A 82 5.58 6.21 7.20
CA TYR A 82 5.59 6.30 5.75
C TYR A 82 6.91 6.83 5.20
N LEU A 83 7.43 7.92 5.76
CA LEU A 83 8.73 8.44 5.33
C LEU A 83 9.86 7.49 5.75
N ASN A 84 9.75 6.84 6.92
CA ASN A 84 10.75 5.87 7.36
C ASN A 84 10.81 4.63 6.46
N ILE A 85 9.68 4.07 6.00
CA ILE A 85 9.73 2.93 5.06
C ILE A 85 10.40 3.33 3.74
N ARG A 86 10.16 4.55 3.24
CA ARG A 86 10.83 5.10 2.04
C ARG A 86 12.34 5.26 2.26
N ARG A 87 12.74 5.74 3.44
CA ARG A 87 14.15 5.89 3.85
C ARG A 87 14.86 4.55 4.08
N THR A 88 14.18 3.56 4.67
CA THR A 88 14.75 2.24 4.99
C THR A 88 14.84 1.34 3.76
N PHE A 89 13.87 1.41 2.85
CA PHE A 89 13.82 0.59 1.63
C PHE A 89 13.80 1.45 0.36
N PRO A 90 14.79 2.33 0.14
CA PRO A 90 14.77 3.25 -1.00
C PRO A 90 14.80 2.50 -2.33
N HIS A 91 15.49 1.35 -2.37
CA HIS A 91 15.50 0.47 -3.55
C HIS A 91 14.11 -0.04 -3.96
N MET A 92 13.15 -0.13 -3.03
CA MET A 92 11.76 -0.57 -3.30
C MET A 92 10.76 0.60 -3.41
N ALA A 93 10.97 1.69 -2.67
CA ALA A 93 9.94 2.70 -2.41
C ALA A 93 10.25 4.09 -3.00
N THR A 94 11.38 4.26 -3.71
CA THR A 94 11.76 5.51 -4.38
C THR A 94 12.02 5.26 -5.87
N LYS A 95 12.11 6.33 -6.67
CA LYS A 95 12.25 6.29 -8.13
C LYS A 95 11.17 5.42 -8.77
N LEU A 96 9.94 5.63 -8.32
CA LEU A 96 8.76 4.89 -8.74
C LEU A 96 8.31 5.41 -10.12
N ASP A 97 8.93 4.92 -11.18
CA ASP A 97 8.60 5.28 -12.55
C ASP A 97 8.16 4.05 -13.35
N PHE A 98 6.95 4.09 -13.90
CA PHE A 98 6.43 3.00 -14.72
C PHE A 98 7.11 2.91 -16.09
N LEU A 99 7.85 3.96 -16.51
CA LEU A 99 8.63 3.99 -17.75
C LEU A 99 10.02 3.36 -17.60
N GLU A 100 10.43 2.98 -16.38
CA GLU A 100 11.66 2.20 -16.19
C GLU A 100 11.49 0.83 -16.88
N PRO A 101 12.48 0.34 -17.66
CA PRO A 101 12.28 -0.81 -18.54
C PRO A 101 11.74 -2.07 -17.87
N ARG A 102 12.21 -2.41 -16.66
CA ARG A 102 11.72 -3.58 -15.92
C ARG A 102 10.32 -3.34 -15.39
N MET A 103 10.02 -2.12 -14.92
CA MET A 103 8.68 -1.73 -14.48
C MET A 103 7.66 -1.74 -15.62
N THR A 104 8.01 -1.16 -16.77
CA THR A 104 7.17 -1.18 -17.98
C THR A 104 6.86 -2.61 -18.37
N HIS A 105 7.88 -3.46 -18.50
CA HIS A 105 7.69 -4.86 -18.86
C HIS A 105 6.80 -5.58 -17.83
N LEU A 106 7.03 -5.41 -16.53
CA LEU A 106 6.24 -6.06 -15.48
C LEU A 106 4.75 -5.66 -15.52
N ILE A 107 4.46 -4.39 -15.78
CA ILE A 107 3.09 -3.86 -15.91
C ILE A 107 2.43 -4.37 -17.21
N GLU A 108 3.16 -4.37 -18.32
CA GLU A 108 2.65 -4.85 -19.62
C GLU A 108 2.38 -6.35 -19.65
N GLN A 109 3.14 -7.13 -18.88
CA GLN A 109 2.84 -8.55 -18.64
C GLN A 109 1.63 -8.77 -17.72
N GLY A 110 1.03 -7.69 -17.19
CA GLY A 110 -0.18 -7.75 -16.38
C GLY A 110 0.03 -8.22 -14.95
N TYR A 111 1.24 -8.09 -14.39
CA TYR A 111 1.53 -8.53 -13.02
C TYR A 111 0.64 -7.84 -11.98
N ILE A 112 0.50 -6.51 -12.08
CA ILE A 112 -0.34 -5.72 -11.19
C ILE A 112 -0.93 -4.53 -11.95
N PHE A 113 -2.24 -4.32 -11.78
CA PHE A 113 -2.95 -3.17 -12.34
C PHE A 113 -4.23 -2.89 -11.54
N ALA A 114 -4.74 -1.67 -11.63
CA ALA A 114 -6.03 -1.31 -11.04
C ALA A 114 -7.14 -1.49 -12.08
N ALA A 115 -8.19 -2.24 -11.75
CA ALA A 115 -9.33 -2.42 -12.64
C ALA A 115 -10.05 -1.07 -12.80
N PRO A 116 -10.48 -0.68 -14.03
CA PRO A 116 -11.08 0.63 -14.28
C PRO A 116 -12.40 0.84 -13.52
N LYS A 117 -13.16 -0.25 -13.29
CA LYS A 117 -14.38 -0.23 -12.48
C LYS A 117 -14.07 -0.41 -10.99
N ARG A 118 -14.84 0.29 -10.17
CA ARG A 118 -14.91 0.07 -8.72
C ARG A 118 -15.92 -1.03 -8.42
N ASP A 119 -15.74 -1.73 -7.31
CA ASP A 119 -16.74 -2.72 -6.88
C ASP A 119 -18.03 -2.07 -6.37
N LYS A 120 -19.07 -2.88 -6.10
CA LYS A 120 -20.36 -2.44 -5.54
C LYS A 120 -20.29 -1.60 -4.26
N HIS A 121 -19.14 -1.54 -3.58
CA HIS A 121 -18.91 -0.70 -2.41
C HIS A 121 -18.11 0.58 -2.71
N GLY A 122 -17.86 0.88 -3.98
CA GLY A 122 -17.07 2.02 -4.45
C GLY A 122 -15.56 1.83 -4.28
N ARG A 123 -15.10 0.64 -3.90
CA ARG A 123 -13.68 0.41 -3.61
C ARG A 123 -12.92 0.24 -4.90
N ARG A 124 -11.70 0.77 -4.96
CA ARG A 124 -10.80 0.52 -6.10
C ARG A 124 -10.28 -0.91 -6.02
N VAL A 125 -10.41 -1.65 -7.12
CA VAL A 125 -10.02 -3.07 -7.20
C VAL A 125 -8.62 -3.16 -7.80
N VAL A 126 -7.69 -3.77 -7.07
CA VAL A 126 -6.32 -4.05 -7.54
C VAL A 126 -6.21 -5.51 -7.92
N ILE A 127 -5.84 -5.78 -9.17
CA ILE A 127 -5.62 -7.12 -9.69
C ILE A 127 -4.12 -7.43 -9.62
N ILE A 128 -3.78 -8.60 -9.08
CA ILE A 128 -2.42 -9.13 -9.04
C ILE A 128 -2.46 -10.49 -9.74
N ASN A 129 -1.82 -10.61 -10.90
CA ASN A 129 -1.76 -11.84 -11.67
C ASN A 129 -0.34 -12.38 -11.67
N ALA A 130 -0.12 -13.50 -10.97
CA ALA A 130 1.20 -14.08 -10.84
C ALA A 130 1.83 -14.50 -12.18
N LYS A 131 1.04 -14.81 -13.22
CA LYS A 131 1.56 -15.16 -14.55
C LYS A 131 2.31 -14.01 -15.22
N GLY A 132 1.99 -12.76 -14.86
CA GLY A 132 2.69 -11.59 -15.37
C GLY A 132 4.10 -11.42 -14.80
N LEU A 133 4.44 -12.16 -13.74
CA LEU A 133 5.76 -12.13 -13.13
C LEU A 133 6.65 -13.20 -13.75
N ASN A 134 7.65 -12.80 -14.54
CA ASN A 134 8.76 -13.69 -14.88
C ASN A 134 9.82 -13.73 -13.75
N PRO A 135 9.97 -14.81 -12.99
CA PRO A 135 10.86 -14.86 -11.83
C PRO A 135 12.34 -14.93 -12.20
N LYS A 136 12.69 -15.24 -13.46
CA LYS A 136 14.09 -15.22 -13.94
C LYS A 136 14.56 -13.82 -14.31
N PHE A 137 13.62 -12.93 -14.62
CA PHE A 137 13.91 -11.58 -15.10
C PHE A 137 13.64 -10.53 -14.02
N HIS A 138 12.47 -10.62 -13.36
CA HIS A 138 12.05 -9.70 -12.31
C HIS A 138 12.48 -10.18 -10.93
N THR A 139 12.96 -9.24 -10.13
CA THR A 139 13.41 -9.45 -8.74
C THR A 139 12.27 -9.22 -7.75
N SER A 140 12.51 -9.52 -6.47
CA SER A 140 11.62 -9.07 -5.36
C SER A 140 11.53 -7.56 -5.27
N CYS A 141 12.61 -6.85 -5.59
CA CYS A 141 12.65 -5.39 -5.64
C CYS A 141 11.70 -4.83 -6.70
N ASP A 142 11.72 -5.38 -7.92
CA ASP A 142 10.82 -4.99 -9.01
C ASP A 142 9.35 -5.19 -8.63
N GLN A 143 9.04 -6.32 -7.99
CA GLN A 143 7.71 -6.59 -7.45
C GLN A 143 7.29 -5.55 -6.40
N ALA A 144 8.13 -5.30 -5.39
CA ALA A 144 7.83 -4.33 -4.35
C ALA A 144 7.61 -2.92 -4.92
N LYS A 145 8.45 -2.50 -5.88
CA LYS A 145 8.28 -1.25 -6.62
C LYS A 145 6.95 -1.16 -7.33
N ALA A 146 6.50 -2.24 -7.98
CA ALA A 146 5.21 -2.26 -8.66
C ALA A 146 4.04 -2.03 -7.70
N HIS A 147 4.10 -2.63 -6.50
CA HIS A 147 3.13 -2.40 -5.44
C HIS A 147 3.20 -0.97 -4.91
N PHE A 148 4.38 -0.45 -4.57
CA PHE A 148 4.53 0.94 -4.10
C PHE A 148 4.03 1.94 -5.14
N LEU A 149 4.44 1.83 -6.40
CA LEU A 149 3.99 2.68 -7.50
C LEU A 149 2.46 2.65 -7.63
N THR A 150 1.86 1.46 -7.61
CA THR A 150 0.42 1.29 -7.69
C THR A 150 -0.29 2.01 -6.55
N TYR A 151 0.17 1.81 -5.32
CA TYR A 151 -0.48 2.41 -4.16
C TYR A 151 -0.28 3.92 -4.06
N GLU A 152 0.90 4.45 -4.40
CA GLU A 152 1.10 5.90 -4.44
C GLU A 152 0.17 6.55 -5.49
N CYS A 153 0.06 5.96 -6.67
CA CYS A 153 -0.86 6.42 -7.71
C CYS A 153 -2.33 6.38 -7.27
N LEU A 154 -2.77 5.29 -6.62
CA LEU A 154 -4.14 5.16 -6.15
C LEU A 154 -4.48 6.05 -4.96
N MET A 155 -3.48 6.42 -4.15
CA MET A 155 -3.70 7.33 -3.00
C MET A 155 -3.84 8.80 -3.39
N GLU A 156 -3.63 9.17 -4.66
CA GLU A 156 -3.98 10.50 -5.18
C GLU A 156 -5.48 10.65 -5.52
N ASP A 157 -6.27 9.59 -5.39
CA ASP A 157 -7.71 9.62 -5.62
C ASP A 157 -8.51 9.64 -4.30
N GLN A 158 -9.23 10.74 -4.05
CA GLN A 158 -9.99 10.94 -2.82
C GLN A 158 -11.07 9.88 -2.60
N GLU A 159 -11.74 9.41 -3.67
CA GLU A 159 -12.77 8.38 -3.53
C GLU A 159 -12.16 7.06 -3.01
N THR A 160 -10.97 6.68 -3.49
CA THR A 160 -10.22 5.51 -2.99
C THR A 160 -9.75 5.71 -1.55
N GLN A 161 -9.31 6.92 -1.18
CA GLN A 161 -8.98 7.22 0.22
C GLN A 161 -10.19 7.00 1.16
N ILE A 162 -11.41 7.31 0.69
CA ILE A 162 -12.66 7.20 1.46
C ILE A 162 -13.22 5.76 1.49
N THR A 163 -13.28 5.11 0.33
CA THR A 163 -13.95 3.79 0.16
C THR A 163 -12.98 2.64 0.45
N GLY A 164 -11.71 2.83 0.15
CA GLY A 164 -10.64 1.84 0.33
C GLY A 164 -10.39 0.98 -0.90
N LEU A 165 -9.67 -0.11 -0.67
CA LEU A 165 -9.16 -1.01 -1.71
C LEU A 165 -9.68 -2.44 -1.49
N SER A 166 -10.04 -3.13 -2.57
CA SER A 166 -10.18 -4.58 -2.62
C SER A 166 -9.10 -5.15 -3.55
N HIS A 167 -8.63 -6.36 -3.25
CA HIS A 167 -7.51 -6.99 -3.96
C HIS A 167 -7.96 -8.33 -4.51
N VAL A 168 -7.63 -8.64 -5.76
CA VAL A 168 -7.85 -9.96 -6.36
C VAL A 168 -6.52 -10.48 -6.86
N GLY A 169 -6.02 -11.54 -6.24
CA GLY A 169 -4.78 -12.20 -6.58
C GLY A 169 -5.03 -13.54 -7.26
N ASP A 170 -4.64 -13.68 -8.53
CA ASP A 170 -4.57 -14.97 -9.22
C ASP A 170 -3.17 -15.57 -9.10
N PHE A 171 -3.08 -16.71 -8.41
CA PHE A 171 -1.83 -17.43 -8.17
C PHE A 171 -1.65 -18.62 -9.12
N ALA A 172 -2.46 -18.72 -10.18
CA ALA A 172 -2.27 -19.71 -11.22
C ALA A 172 -0.87 -19.59 -11.84
N GLY A 173 -0.16 -20.71 -11.95
CA GLY A 173 1.18 -20.75 -12.54
C GLY A 173 2.32 -20.34 -11.61
N VAL A 174 2.04 -20.04 -10.33
CA VAL A 174 3.11 -19.83 -9.35
C VAL A 174 3.93 -21.11 -9.18
N THR A 175 5.25 -20.97 -9.31
CA THR A 175 6.24 -22.04 -9.16
C THR A 175 7.18 -21.75 -7.99
N THR A 176 8.00 -22.73 -7.61
CA THR A 176 9.06 -22.54 -6.59
C THR A 176 9.97 -21.36 -6.90
N ALA A 177 10.29 -21.11 -8.18
CA ALA A 177 11.12 -19.96 -8.58
C ALA A 177 10.50 -18.61 -8.18
N HIS A 178 9.17 -18.48 -8.27
CA HIS A 178 8.47 -17.28 -7.82
C HIS A 178 8.56 -17.11 -6.30
N VAL A 179 8.48 -18.22 -5.56
CA VAL A 179 8.56 -18.21 -4.09
C VAL A 179 9.97 -17.86 -3.65
N THR A 180 11.00 -18.46 -4.26
CA THR A 180 12.41 -18.23 -3.90
C THR A 180 12.93 -16.85 -4.29
N ASN A 181 12.20 -16.08 -5.11
CA ASN A 181 12.51 -14.66 -5.34
C ASN A 181 12.43 -13.81 -4.08
N TRP A 182 11.69 -14.27 -3.07
CA TRP A 182 11.61 -13.64 -1.77
C TRP A 182 12.21 -14.54 -0.70
N ASN A 183 13.02 -13.93 0.18
CA ASN A 183 13.20 -14.51 1.51
C ASN A 183 11.87 -14.34 2.27
N PRO A 184 11.24 -15.41 2.81
CA PRO A 184 9.95 -15.31 3.48
C PRO A 184 9.94 -14.32 4.67
N THR A 185 11.05 -14.22 5.40
CA THR A 185 11.20 -13.27 6.52
C THR A 185 11.23 -11.83 6.03
N GLU A 186 11.97 -11.55 4.95
CA GLU A 186 11.99 -10.21 4.34
C GLU A 186 10.61 -9.85 3.77
N PHE A 187 9.95 -10.78 3.06
CA PHE A 187 8.60 -10.56 2.56
C PHE A 187 7.62 -10.21 3.69
N ALA A 188 7.65 -10.98 4.78
CA ALA A 188 6.78 -10.72 5.92
C ALA A 188 7.12 -9.40 6.64
N ARG A 189 8.41 -9.02 6.67
CA ARG A 189 8.86 -7.72 7.20
C ARG A 189 8.28 -6.58 6.37
N VAL A 190 8.49 -6.59 5.05
CA VAL A 190 8.00 -5.57 4.12
C VAL A 190 6.48 -5.47 4.19
N PHE A 191 5.77 -6.61 4.18
CA PHE A 191 4.32 -6.61 4.28
C PHE A 191 3.81 -6.01 5.60
N LYS A 192 4.41 -6.39 6.74
CA LYS A 192 4.06 -5.85 8.06
C LYS A 192 4.34 -4.34 8.16
N TRP A 193 5.47 -3.88 7.62
CA TRP A 193 5.79 -2.47 7.57
C TRP A 193 4.83 -1.70 6.66
N GLY A 194 4.52 -2.24 5.48
CA GLY A 194 3.54 -1.68 4.56
C GLY A 194 2.16 -1.53 5.20
N GLU A 195 1.67 -2.56 5.90
CA GLU A 195 0.39 -2.54 6.61
C GLU A 195 0.28 -1.37 7.62
N GLN A 196 1.39 -1.03 8.28
CA GLN A 196 1.42 -0.02 9.34
C GLN A 196 1.76 1.38 8.84
N SER A 197 2.51 1.48 7.75
CA SER A 197 3.15 2.71 7.27
C SER A 197 2.44 3.31 6.07
N LEU A 198 1.82 2.51 5.20
CA LEU A 198 1.10 3.03 4.05
C LEU A 198 -0.30 3.49 4.47
N PRO A 199 -0.74 4.70 4.08
CA PRO A 199 -2.01 5.29 4.47
C PRO A 199 -3.20 4.69 3.69
N MET A 200 -3.30 3.37 3.66
CA MET A 200 -4.28 2.62 2.88
C MET A 200 -5.38 2.00 3.74
N ARG A 201 -6.56 1.88 3.12
CA ARG A 201 -7.70 1.16 3.69
C ARG A 201 -7.98 -0.10 2.86
N HIS A 202 -7.16 -1.13 3.02
CA HIS A 202 -7.51 -2.48 2.51
C HIS A 202 -8.86 -2.87 3.12
N LYS A 203 -9.79 -3.43 2.34
CA LYS A 203 -11.10 -3.86 2.83
C LYS A 203 -11.25 -5.37 2.69
N GLU A 204 -10.84 -5.92 1.55
CA GLU A 204 -10.84 -7.35 1.26
C GLU A 204 -9.61 -7.73 0.41
N ILE A 205 -9.14 -8.96 0.58
CA ILE A 205 -8.09 -9.59 -0.22
C ILE A 205 -8.61 -10.97 -0.64
N HIS A 206 -8.77 -11.18 -1.94
CA HIS A 206 -9.30 -12.39 -2.53
C HIS A 206 -8.19 -13.11 -3.27
N LEU A 207 -7.90 -14.36 -2.91
CA LEU A 207 -6.90 -15.19 -3.60
C LEU A 207 -7.59 -16.36 -4.29
N ILE A 208 -7.23 -16.60 -5.56
CA ILE A 208 -7.67 -17.74 -6.35
C ILE A 208 -6.48 -18.53 -6.89
N ASN A 209 -6.72 -19.78 -7.26
CA ASN A 209 -5.73 -20.67 -7.88
C ASN A 209 -4.42 -20.80 -7.08
N VAL A 210 -4.51 -20.70 -5.76
CA VAL A 210 -3.36 -20.86 -4.87
C VAL A 210 -2.92 -22.33 -4.89
N PRO A 211 -1.67 -22.63 -5.29
CA PRO A 211 -1.16 -24.00 -5.24
C PRO A 211 -1.14 -24.54 -3.81
N SER A 212 -1.59 -25.77 -3.60
CA SER A 212 -1.61 -26.42 -2.27
C SER A 212 -0.22 -26.47 -1.62
N THR A 213 0.83 -26.55 -2.44
CA THR A 213 2.24 -26.49 -2.02
C THR A 213 2.65 -25.18 -1.37
N LEU A 214 1.85 -24.11 -1.50
CA LEU A 214 2.13 -22.79 -0.93
C LEU A 214 1.29 -22.48 0.31
N LYS A 215 0.49 -23.43 0.80
CA LYS A 215 -0.34 -23.25 2.01
C LYS A 215 0.51 -22.83 3.22
N TRP A 216 1.68 -23.44 3.39
CA TRP A 216 2.61 -23.10 4.48
C TRP A 216 3.04 -21.63 4.45
N LEU A 217 3.24 -21.06 3.26
CA LEU A 217 3.68 -19.67 3.09
C LEU A 217 2.54 -18.71 3.46
N ILE A 218 1.32 -19.03 3.03
CA ILE A 218 0.14 -18.27 3.41
C ILE A 218 -0.06 -18.29 4.93
N ASP A 219 0.06 -19.45 5.56
CA ASP A 219 -0.08 -19.57 7.01
C ASP A 219 1.05 -18.82 7.75
N PHE A 220 2.28 -18.88 7.22
CA PHE A 220 3.43 -18.13 7.74
C PHE A 220 3.20 -16.61 7.70
N VAL A 221 2.67 -16.08 6.59
CA VAL A 221 2.35 -14.65 6.41
C VAL A 221 1.15 -14.28 7.28
N LYS A 222 0.07 -15.07 7.25
CA LYS A 222 -1.10 -14.87 8.12
C LYS A 222 -0.72 -14.74 9.58
N ASN A 223 0.29 -15.46 10.07
CA ASN A 223 0.71 -15.37 11.46
C ASN A 223 1.46 -14.07 11.83
N ARG A 224 1.95 -13.31 10.85
CA ARG A 224 2.72 -12.06 11.06
C ARG A 224 1.94 -10.78 10.81
N VAL A 225 0.75 -10.87 10.21
CA VAL A 225 -0.14 -9.73 9.94
C VAL A 225 -1.14 -9.53 11.06
N SER A 226 -1.74 -8.34 11.17
CA SER A 226 -2.74 -8.08 12.20
C SER A 226 -3.99 -8.97 12.03
N SER A 227 -4.73 -9.20 13.12
CA SER A 227 -6.04 -9.89 13.07
C SER A 227 -7.00 -9.24 12.06
N LYS A 228 -6.96 -7.91 11.97
CA LYS A 228 -7.71 -7.13 10.97
C LYS A 228 -7.37 -7.54 9.54
N MET A 229 -6.09 -7.77 9.23
CA MET A 229 -5.69 -8.21 7.89
C MET A 229 -6.02 -9.70 7.65
N LYS A 230 -5.81 -10.57 8.66
CA LYS A 230 -6.19 -11.99 8.58
C LYS A 230 -7.67 -12.16 8.23
N ASN A 231 -8.54 -11.39 8.88
CA ASN A 231 -10.00 -11.46 8.67
C ASN A 231 -10.46 -10.92 7.31
N ARG A 232 -9.57 -10.31 6.54
CA ARG A 232 -9.86 -9.77 5.20
C ARG A 232 -9.37 -10.67 4.09
N LEU A 233 -8.57 -11.67 4.43
CA LEU A 233 -8.01 -12.62 3.48
C LEU A 233 -8.99 -13.76 3.25
N ASN A 234 -9.51 -13.82 2.03
CA ASN A 234 -10.40 -14.86 1.53
C ASN A 234 -9.66 -15.66 0.46
N ILE A 235 -9.71 -16.99 0.55
CA ILE A 235 -9.10 -17.89 -0.43
C ILE A 235 -10.22 -18.74 -1.01
N TYR A 236 -10.33 -18.77 -2.32
CA TYR A 236 -11.39 -19.45 -3.04
C TYR A 236 -10.85 -20.67 -3.78
N GLY A 237 -11.67 -21.72 -3.87
CA GLY A 237 -11.32 -22.93 -4.60
C GLY A 237 -11.60 -22.84 -6.10
N SER A 238 -12.42 -21.86 -6.53
CA SER A 238 -12.75 -21.65 -7.94
C SER A 238 -13.19 -20.21 -8.23
N ASP A 239 -13.09 -19.80 -9.50
CA ASP A 239 -13.51 -18.49 -9.99
C ASP A 239 -15.01 -18.23 -9.74
N LYS A 240 -15.83 -19.28 -9.80
CA LYS A 240 -17.28 -19.20 -9.49
C LYS A 240 -17.55 -18.76 -8.06
N GLU A 241 -16.71 -19.13 -7.11
CA GLU A 241 -16.85 -18.68 -5.72
C GLU A 241 -16.37 -17.24 -5.55
N LEU A 242 -15.27 -16.86 -6.23
CA LEU A 242 -14.78 -15.48 -6.25
C LEU A 242 -15.86 -14.52 -6.77
N MET A 243 -16.52 -14.88 -7.86
CA MET A 243 -17.57 -14.04 -8.50
C MET A 243 -18.80 -13.80 -7.60
N LYS A 244 -18.96 -14.55 -6.50
CA LYS A 244 -19.99 -14.25 -5.48
C LYS A 244 -19.60 -13.06 -4.60
N SER A 245 -18.30 -12.79 -4.49
CA SER A 245 -17.74 -11.73 -3.65
C SER A 245 -17.36 -10.48 -4.46
N VAL A 246 -16.81 -10.68 -5.66
CA VAL A 246 -16.34 -9.61 -6.56
C VAL A 246 -17.18 -9.59 -7.83
N ASP A 247 -17.66 -8.41 -8.23
CA ASP A 247 -18.49 -8.24 -9.41
C ASP A 247 -17.67 -8.50 -10.69
N ALA A 248 -18.26 -9.20 -11.67
CA ALA A 248 -17.57 -9.60 -12.90
C ALA A 248 -17.03 -8.40 -13.70
N GLU A 249 -17.68 -7.23 -13.64
CA GLU A 249 -17.21 -6.00 -14.30
C GLU A 249 -15.88 -5.46 -13.74
N CYS A 250 -15.49 -5.88 -12.52
CA CYS A 250 -14.22 -5.52 -11.90
C CYS A 250 -13.09 -6.47 -12.28
N LEU A 251 -13.40 -7.59 -12.93
CA LEU A 251 -12.44 -8.63 -13.30
C LEU A 251 -12.12 -8.52 -14.79
N PRO A 252 -10.89 -8.85 -15.21
CA PRO A 252 -10.58 -9.02 -16.61
C PRO A 252 -11.30 -10.26 -17.18
N GLN A 253 -11.46 -10.30 -18.51
CA GLN A 253 -12.09 -11.40 -19.23
C GLN A 253 -11.46 -12.76 -18.89
N GLU A 254 -10.14 -12.78 -18.76
CA GLU A 254 -9.33 -13.94 -18.41
C GLU A 254 -9.58 -14.46 -16.98
N MET A 255 -10.30 -13.71 -16.16
CA MET A 255 -10.72 -14.06 -14.79
C MET A 255 -12.25 -14.08 -14.65
N GLY A 256 -12.99 -14.19 -15.76
CA GLY A 256 -14.46 -14.30 -15.76
C GLY A 256 -15.22 -12.98 -15.89
N GLY A 257 -14.53 -11.87 -16.13
CA GLY A 257 -15.15 -10.59 -16.47
C GLY A 257 -15.46 -10.43 -17.95
N SER A 258 -15.68 -9.19 -18.38
CA SER A 258 -16.07 -8.85 -19.77
C SER A 258 -15.01 -8.08 -20.56
N MET A 259 -14.21 -7.25 -19.90
CA MET A 259 -13.18 -6.44 -20.56
C MET A 259 -11.84 -7.20 -20.62
N PRO A 260 -11.15 -7.27 -21.77
CA PRO A 260 -9.84 -7.92 -21.88
C PRO A 260 -8.82 -7.34 -20.90
N MET A 261 -7.99 -8.18 -20.27
CA MET A 261 -6.95 -7.74 -19.34
C MET A 261 -6.02 -6.70 -19.97
N ARG A 262 -5.65 -6.89 -21.23
CA ARG A 262 -4.80 -5.94 -21.98
C ARG A 262 -5.40 -4.53 -22.03
N GLU A 263 -6.70 -4.41 -22.22
CA GLU A 263 -7.38 -3.11 -22.25
C GLU A 263 -7.36 -2.46 -20.86
N MET A 264 -7.60 -3.22 -19.80
CA MET A 264 -7.48 -2.73 -18.42
C MET A 264 -6.05 -2.25 -18.11
N ILE A 265 -5.02 -2.96 -18.57
CA ILE A 265 -3.62 -2.58 -18.40
C ILE A 265 -3.31 -1.26 -19.11
N GLU A 266 -3.83 -1.04 -20.32
CA GLU A 266 -3.62 0.22 -21.04
C GLU A 266 -4.32 1.41 -20.35
N LEU A 267 -5.53 1.22 -19.84
CA LEU A 267 -6.22 2.23 -19.01
C LEU A 267 -5.43 2.52 -17.72
N TRP A 268 -4.85 1.49 -17.11
CA TRP A 268 -4.02 1.65 -15.92
C TRP A 268 -2.72 2.40 -16.23
N LYS A 269 -2.06 2.13 -17.36
CA LYS A 269 -0.88 2.88 -17.83
C LYS A 269 -1.20 4.36 -18.05
N GLN A 270 -2.38 4.68 -18.58
CA GLN A 270 -2.83 6.08 -18.72
C GLN A 270 -3.02 6.75 -17.36
N GLU A 271 -3.59 6.05 -16.37
CA GLU A 271 -3.72 6.58 -15.02
C GLU A 271 -2.35 6.82 -14.36
N LEU A 272 -1.42 5.87 -14.48
CA LEU A 272 -0.03 6.01 -14.02
C LEU A 272 0.65 7.22 -14.68
N ALA A 273 0.47 7.40 -15.98
CA ALA A 273 1.01 8.54 -16.72
C ALA A 273 0.48 9.87 -16.18
N SER A 274 -0.83 9.96 -15.90
CA SER A 274 -1.46 11.20 -15.41
C SER A 274 -0.95 11.67 -14.04
N LYS A 275 -0.39 10.75 -13.24
CA LYS A 275 0.08 11.01 -11.86
C LYS A 275 1.60 10.86 -11.71
N ARG A 276 2.32 10.56 -12.80
CA ARG A 276 3.75 10.22 -12.78
C ARG A 276 4.60 11.27 -12.05
N ASP A 277 4.43 12.54 -12.40
CA ASP A 277 5.25 13.62 -11.83
C ASP A 277 4.98 13.82 -10.34
N LEU A 278 3.73 13.64 -9.89
CA LEU A 278 3.36 13.68 -8.48
C LEU A 278 4.03 12.54 -7.70
N VAL A 279 4.03 11.32 -8.25
CA VAL A 279 4.65 10.14 -7.62
C VAL A 279 6.17 10.31 -7.57
N LEU A 280 6.80 10.81 -8.63
CA LEU A 280 8.26 11.07 -8.64
C LEU A 280 8.65 12.17 -7.65
N ALA A 281 7.83 13.22 -7.50
CA ALA A 281 8.10 14.30 -6.56
C ALA A 281 8.12 13.85 -5.09
N LEU A 282 7.53 12.69 -4.76
CA LEU A 282 7.58 12.11 -3.41
C LEU A 282 9.01 11.80 -2.94
N ASP A 283 9.96 11.64 -3.86
CA ASP A 283 11.38 11.42 -3.52
C ASP A 283 12.05 12.66 -2.91
N GLN A 284 11.41 13.85 -2.99
CA GLN A 284 11.90 15.07 -2.36
C GLN A 284 11.66 15.09 -0.84
N SER A 285 10.63 14.38 -0.37
CA SER A 285 10.24 14.34 1.05
C SER A 285 11.17 13.44 1.85
N THR A 286 11.75 13.98 2.92
CA THR A 286 12.79 13.29 3.72
C THR A 286 12.44 13.28 5.20
N LEU A 287 12.77 12.16 5.86
CA LEU A 287 12.77 12.02 7.32
C LEU A 287 14.23 12.03 7.82
N LEU A 288 14.61 13.11 8.51
CA LEU A 288 15.97 13.33 9.01
C LEU A 288 16.28 12.44 10.22
N SER A 289 15.31 12.25 11.12
CA SER A 289 15.43 11.39 12.30
C SER A 289 14.15 10.59 12.57
N ASP A 290 14.28 9.39 13.11
CA ASP A 290 13.13 8.54 13.49
C ASP A 290 12.76 8.64 14.98
N ARG A 291 13.33 9.61 15.71
CA ARG A 291 13.08 9.77 17.17
C ARG A 291 11.61 10.03 17.49
N GLY A 292 10.88 10.70 16.60
CA GLY A 292 9.44 10.91 16.76
C GLY A 292 8.56 9.67 16.53
N ILE A 293 9.11 8.56 16.04
CA ILE A 293 8.34 7.35 15.75
C ILE A 293 8.12 6.56 17.04
N GLN A 294 6.86 6.46 17.45
CA GLN A 294 6.46 5.61 18.55
C GLN A 294 6.61 4.13 18.15
N ARG A 295 7.63 3.49 18.69
CA ARG A 295 7.79 2.03 18.70
C ARG A 295 6.96 1.48 19.85
N ARG A 296 6.23 0.38 19.65
CA ARG A 296 5.56 -0.28 20.78
C ARG A 296 6.66 -0.72 21.74
N SER A 297 6.67 -0.14 22.95
CA SER A 297 7.51 -0.63 24.04
C SER A 297 7.17 -2.11 24.27
N SER A 298 8.19 -2.95 24.28
CA SER A 298 8.15 -4.36 24.69
C SER A 298 7.92 -4.50 26.20
N TYR A 299 7.00 -3.73 26.79
CA TYR A 299 6.72 -3.72 28.23
C TYR A 299 5.99 -4.98 28.73
N ASN A 300 5.74 -5.97 27.86
CA ASN A 300 5.11 -7.25 28.23
C ASN A 300 6.07 -8.46 28.17
N SER A 301 7.36 -8.28 27.89
CA SER A 301 8.30 -9.43 27.85
C SER A 301 8.79 -9.88 29.24
N GLU A 302 8.52 -9.14 30.32
CA GLU A 302 9.03 -9.46 31.66
C GLU A 302 8.15 -10.42 32.48
N LYS A 303 7.04 -10.95 31.94
CA LYS A 303 6.20 -11.94 32.66
C LYS A 303 6.20 -13.37 32.09
N THR A 304 7.06 -13.68 31.12
CA THR A 304 7.25 -15.05 30.64
C THR A 304 8.72 -15.45 30.64
N SER A 305 9.30 -15.48 31.84
CA SER A 305 10.58 -16.13 32.10
C SER A 305 10.38 -17.66 32.18
N THR A 306 10.24 -18.31 31.02
CA THR A 306 10.65 -19.71 30.78
C THR A 306 10.53 -19.99 29.27
N GLY A 307 11.62 -19.76 28.54
CA GLY A 307 11.71 -20.05 27.12
C GLY A 307 12.46 -18.94 26.40
N THR A 308 13.72 -19.19 26.06
CA THR A 308 14.57 -18.35 25.21
C THR A 308 13.89 -18.10 23.87
N ASN A 309 13.15 -17.01 23.76
CA ASN A 309 12.51 -16.58 22.52
C ASN A 309 13.56 -15.97 21.58
N PHE A 310 13.95 -16.74 20.55
CA PHE A 310 14.79 -16.33 19.41
C PHE A 310 14.34 -15.01 18.74
N VAL A 311 13.08 -14.62 18.93
CA VAL A 311 12.48 -13.38 18.40
C VAL A 311 13.09 -12.11 19.02
N SER A 312 13.52 -12.12 20.28
CA SER A 312 14.09 -10.92 20.92
C SER A 312 15.52 -10.61 20.47
N GLN A 313 16.28 -11.62 20.02
CA GLN A 313 17.65 -11.44 19.53
C GLN A 313 17.71 -10.79 18.14
N ILE A 314 16.63 -10.83 17.36
CA ILE A 314 16.59 -10.27 16.00
C ILE A 314 16.21 -8.78 16.01
N GLU A 315 15.47 -8.32 17.03
CA GLU A 315 15.13 -6.89 17.17
C GLU A 315 16.31 -6.04 17.69
N SER A 316 17.38 -6.65 18.19
CA SER A 316 18.57 -5.97 18.74
C SER A 316 19.80 -5.97 17.83
N ILE A 317 19.72 -6.43 16.58
CA ILE A 317 20.85 -6.34 15.64
C ILE A 317 20.79 -4.97 14.95
N GLU A 318 21.32 -3.96 15.63
CA GLU A 318 21.83 -2.76 14.96
C GLU A 318 23.00 -3.16 14.05
N GLY A 319 22.92 -2.73 12.79
CA GLY A 319 23.84 -3.13 11.74
C GLY A 319 25.29 -2.71 12.01
N SER A 320 26.18 -3.70 12.13
CA SER A 320 27.61 -3.50 11.92
C SER A 320 27.95 -3.92 10.48
N PHE A 321 27.99 -2.95 9.57
CA PHE A 321 28.61 -3.15 8.26
C PHE A 321 30.12 -3.04 8.42
N ARG A 322 30.83 -4.17 8.46
CA ARG A 322 32.26 -4.19 8.14
C ARG A 322 32.41 -4.45 6.64
N LYS A 323 33.04 -3.51 5.94
CA LYS A 323 33.56 -3.72 4.59
C LYS A 323 34.55 -4.89 4.65
N LEU A 324 34.35 -5.90 3.81
CA LEU A 324 35.37 -6.88 3.50
C LEU A 324 36.26 -6.26 2.42
N GLU A 325 37.49 -5.91 2.80
CA GLU A 325 38.57 -5.73 1.83
C GLU A 325 39.05 -7.13 1.43
N PHE A 326 39.19 -7.34 0.13
CA PHE A 326 39.81 -8.54 -0.43
C PHE A 326 41.24 -8.18 -0.80
N ASP A 327 42.20 -8.96 -0.31
CA ASP A 327 43.58 -9.00 -0.82
C ASP A 327 43.63 -9.70 -2.20
#